data_AF-A0A1W0WI90-F1
#
_entry.id   AF-A0A1W0WI90-F1
#
_cell.length_a   1.000
_cell.length_b   1.000
_cell.length_c   1.000
_cell.angle_alpha   90.00
_cell.angle_beta   90.00
_cell.angle_gamma   90.00
#
_symmetry.space_group_name_H-M   'P 1'
#
loop_
_entity.id
_entity.type
_entity.pdbx_description
1 polymer ?
#
loop_
_entity_poly.entity_id
_entity_poly.type
_entity_poly.pdbx_seq_one_letter_code
_entity_poly.pdbx_strand_id
1 'polypeptide(L)'
;MFLRKLLYLLSGLPTIFATLRYDGMYLPYGSGDTIVSLFHAHGGSRSHGRKWMAECLDGEAMTGIQDGVDDFERLTFMSCRFMFPHKPASQGVYPFYPRCHVRDFKTQFFCFDAQNASATLNTFMTGLWDSDFNFFVHRSLLPSVDPFTGDSLQPYKCCQTPNGYYIDYVSCYYRSTHDVFFEYFDSTFHILVQCGTGFVMTGISKKQNPYTKEVHVDWIQCCRVGYGPPAAQSPPVYNGQLGLSITAGNTQPVTVPSAYTSQYRKFDEEEDSSACSSHSNNTDSRSAFTGCRATGWDFRYKKRPIPKPNLSNTRSQPLLGGFHPGKIASR
;
A
#
# COMPACT_ATOMS: atom_id res chain seq x y z
N MET A 1 -27.63 -48.94 -15.50
CA MET A 1 -27.97 -48.11 -14.30
C MET A 1 -26.75 -47.52 -13.61
N PHE A 2 -25.60 -48.23 -13.54
CA PHE A 2 -24.37 -47.77 -12.87
C PHE A 2 -23.72 -46.52 -13.50
N LEU A 3 -23.63 -46.45 -14.83
CA LEU A 3 -23.01 -45.34 -15.57
C LEU A 3 -23.68 -43.98 -15.30
N ARG A 4 -25.02 -43.99 -15.13
CA ARG A 4 -25.82 -42.78 -14.88
C ARG A 4 -25.53 -42.22 -13.49
N LYS A 5 -25.37 -43.07 -12.47
CA LYS A 5 -24.99 -42.66 -11.11
C LYS A 5 -23.56 -42.12 -11.05
N LEU A 6 -22.63 -42.73 -11.80
CA LEU A 6 -21.24 -42.25 -11.89
C LEU A 6 -21.16 -40.86 -12.53
N LEU A 7 -21.94 -40.59 -13.58
CA LEU A 7 -21.96 -39.28 -14.24
C LEU A 7 -22.48 -38.17 -13.32
N TYR A 8 -23.52 -38.43 -12.52
CA TYR A 8 -24.02 -37.48 -11.51
C TYR A 8 -23.03 -37.22 -10.38
N LEU A 9 -22.26 -38.25 -9.97
CA LEU A 9 -21.23 -38.09 -8.95
C LEU A 9 -20.06 -37.24 -9.48
N LEU A 10 -19.63 -37.51 -10.72
CA LEU A 10 -18.54 -36.78 -11.38
C LEU A 10 -18.90 -35.33 -11.71
N SER A 11 -20.17 -35.02 -11.98
CA SER A 11 -20.61 -33.63 -12.17
C SER A 11 -20.85 -32.87 -10.85
N GLY A 12 -21.11 -33.57 -9.74
CA GLY A 12 -21.28 -32.95 -8.42
C GLY A 12 -19.97 -32.58 -7.74
N LEU A 13 -18.91 -33.39 -7.92
CA LEU A 13 -17.59 -33.16 -7.29
C LEU A 13 -16.99 -31.78 -7.58
N PRO A 14 -16.96 -31.28 -8.84
CA PRO A 14 -16.41 -29.95 -9.14
C PRO A 14 -17.15 -28.83 -8.43
N THR A 15 -18.48 -28.91 -8.32
CA THR A 15 -19.30 -27.89 -7.64
C THR A 15 -18.96 -27.84 -6.15
N ILE A 16 -18.82 -28.99 -5.51
CA ILE A 16 -18.45 -29.10 -4.09
C ILE A 16 -17.05 -28.54 -3.84
N PHE A 17 -16.07 -28.89 -4.70
CA PHE A 17 -14.71 -28.36 -4.58
C PHE A 17 -14.65 -26.84 -4.82
N ALA A 18 -15.45 -26.33 -5.75
CA ALA A 18 -15.51 -24.89 -6.02
C ALA A 18 -16.10 -24.11 -4.84
N THR A 19 -17.19 -24.60 -4.23
CA THR A 19 -17.79 -23.96 -3.05
C THR A 19 -16.85 -24.04 -1.84
N LEU A 20 -16.26 -25.21 -1.56
CA LEU A 20 -15.31 -25.36 -0.46
C LEU A 20 -14.08 -24.46 -0.63
N ARG A 21 -13.62 -24.24 -1.86
CA ARG A 21 -12.50 -23.33 -2.13
C ARG A 21 -12.88 -21.87 -1.88
N TYR A 22 -14.07 -21.44 -2.31
CA TYR A 22 -14.53 -20.07 -2.09
C TYR A 22 -14.75 -19.79 -0.59
N ASP A 23 -15.44 -20.69 0.11
CA ASP A 23 -15.71 -20.56 1.54
C ASP A 23 -14.45 -20.74 2.40
N GLY A 24 -13.46 -21.48 1.91
CA GLY A 24 -12.14 -21.59 2.54
C GLY A 24 -11.24 -20.37 2.32
N MET A 25 -11.55 -19.50 1.35
CA MET A 25 -10.76 -18.32 1.03
C MET A 25 -11.12 -17.13 1.91
N TYR A 26 -12.40 -17.00 2.28
CA TYR A 26 -12.89 -15.93 3.14
C TYR A 26 -13.18 -16.50 4.53
N LEU A 27 -12.49 -15.99 5.55
CA LEU A 27 -12.80 -16.25 6.94
C LEU A 27 -13.45 -15.01 7.57
N PRO A 28 -14.79 -14.90 7.52
CA PRO A 28 -15.51 -13.81 8.15
C PRO A 28 -15.60 -14.04 9.67
N TYR A 29 -15.45 -12.96 10.43
CA TYR A 29 -15.66 -12.90 11.86
C TYR A 29 -16.95 -12.13 12.17
N GLY A 30 -17.65 -12.52 13.23
CA GLY A 30 -18.90 -11.86 13.65
C GLY A 30 -18.77 -10.38 14.00
N SER A 31 -17.55 -9.84 14.10
CA SER A 31 -17.25 -8.41 14.27
C SER A 31 -17.29 -7.60 12.98
N GLY A 32 -17.52 -8.23 11.82
CA GLY A 32 -17.42 -7.57 10.51
C GLY A 32 -15.99 -7.47 9.98
N ASP A 33 -15.06 -8.22 10.57
CA ASP A 33 -13.71 -8.40 10.05
C ASP A 33 -13.72 -9.64 9.14
N THR A 34 -13.03 -9.57 8.00
CA THR A 34 -12.88 -10.70 7.08
C THR A 34 -11.40 -10.89 6.76
N ILE A 35 -10.87 -12.09 7.01
CA ILE A 35 -9.53 -12.45 6.55
C ILE A 35 -9.66 -13.16 5.21
N VAL A 36 -8.94 -12.68 4.21
CA VAL A 36 -8.91 -13.30 2.88
C VAL A 36 -7.57 -13.99 2.68
N SER A 37 -7.61 -15.31 2.49
CA SER A 37 -6.46 -16.09 2.08
C SER A 37 -6.11 -15.77 0.63
N LEU A 38 -4.84 -15.47 0.38
CA LEU A 38 -4.31 -15.20 -0.96
C LEU A 38 -3.81 -16.48 -1.63
N PHE A 39 -3.64 -17.56 -0.87
CA PHE A 39 -3.40 -18.89 -1.39
C PHE A 39 -4.60 -19.33 -2.22
N HIS A 40 -4.36 -19.74 -3.47
CA HIS A 40 -5.40 -20.06 -4.46
C HIS A 40 -6.27 -18.89 -4.95
N ALA A 41 -6.03 -17.65 -4.52
CA ALA A 41 -6.86 -16.50 -4.87
C ALA A 41 -6.43 -15.84 -6.20
N HIS A 42 -6.16 -16.65 -7.22
CA HIS A 42 -5.49 -16.23 -8.45
C HIS A 42 -6.41 -16.17 -9.67
N GLY A 43 -5.99 -15.38 -10.66
CA GLY A 43 -6.64 -15.27 -11.95
C GLY A 43 -7.88 -14.36 -11.96
N GLY A 44 -8.72 -14.54 -12.98
CA GLY A 44 -9.90 -13.70 -13.21
C GLY A 44 -9.62 -12.42 -14.01
N SER A 45 -10.63 -11.55 -14.09
CA SER A 45 -10.55 -10.32 -14.88
C SER A 45 -9.69 -9.27 -14.17
N ARG A 46 -8.73 -8.68 -14.90
CA ARG A 46 -7.97 -7.49 -14.44
C ARG A 46 -8.77 -6.19 -14.50
N SER A 47 -10.02 -6.23 -14.97
CA SER A 47 -10.88 -5.05 -15.05
C SER A 47 -11.23 -4.55 -13.65
N HIS A 48 -11.13 -3.24 -13.45
CA HIS A 48 -11.58 -2.59 -12.22
C HIS A 48 -13.10 -2.74 -11.97
N GLY A 49 -13.89 -3.00 -13.02
CA GLY A 49 -15.34 -3.15 -12.96
C GLY A 49 -15.81 -4.59 -12.68
N ARG A 50 -14.90 -5.53 -12.38
CA ARG A 50 -15.24 -6.92 -12.06
C ARG A 50 -14.68 -7.30 -10.69
N LYS A 51 -15.42 -8.10 -9.92
CA LYS A 51 -14.97 -8.64 -8.63
C LYS A 51 -13.72 -9.50 -8.84
N TRP A 52 -12.70 -9.29 -8.02
CA TRP A 52 -11.51 -10.13 -7.95
C TRP A 52 -11.68 -11.22 -6.90
N MET A 53 -10.89 -12.29 -7.02
CA MET A 53 -10.91 -13.39 -6.05
C MET A 53 -10.46 -12.90 -4.67
N ALA A 54 -9.31 -12.23 -4.61
CA ALA A 54 -8.84 -11.52 -3.41
C ALA A 54 -9.34 -10.06 -3.41
N GLU A 55 -10.58 -9.85 -3.01
CA GLU A 55 -11.18 -8.52 -2.81
C GLU A 55 -12.05 -8.51 -1.55
N CYS A 56 -11.93 -7.46 -0.74
CA CYS A 56 -12.80 -7.23 0.41
C CYS A 56 -14.27 -7.14 0.00
N LEU A 57 -15.15 -7.49 0.94
CA LEU A 57 -16.59 -7.53 0.68
C LEU A 57 -17.21 -6.12 0.72
N ASP A 58 -18.53 -6.09 0.50
CA ASP A 58 -19.27 -4.83 0.50
C ASP A 58 -19.19 -4.10 1.85
N GLY A 59 -18.80 -2.83 1.81
CA GLY A 59 -18.61 -2.01 3.02
C GLY A 59 -17.30 -2.30 3.76
N GLU A 60 -16.48 -3.23 3.27
CA GLU A 60 -15.17 -3.53 3.81
C GLU A 60 -14.02 -2.86 3.05
N ALA A 61 -12.94 -2.56 3.77
CA ALA A 61 -11.70 -2.04 3.21
C ALA A 61 -10.52 -2.88 3.69
N MET A 62 -9.45 -2.94 2.90
CA MET A 62 -8.21 -3.56 3.35
C MET A 62 -7.62 -2.73 4.50
N THR A 63 -7.24 -3.39 5.58
CA THR A 63 -6.61 -2.77 6.75
C THR A 63 -5.29 -3.41 7.12
N GLY A 64 -4.95 -4.58 6.61
CA GLY A 64 -3.67 -5.21 6.92
C GLY A 64 -3.29 -6.30 5.95
N ILE A 65 -2.04 -6.73 6.07
CA ILE A 65 -1.43 -7.81 5.32
C ILE A 65 -0.65 -8.71 6.27
N GLN A 66 -0.53 -9.97 5.91
CA GLN A 66 0.24 -10.94 6.65
C GLN A 66 1.04 -11.79 5.67
N ASP A 67 2.30 -11.98 6.03
CA ASP A 67 3.13 -13.03 5.49
C ASP A 67 3.21 -14.19 6.50
N GLY A 68 3.42 -15.40 5.98
CA GLY A 68 3.55 -16.61 6.78
C GLY A 68 4.92 -16.69 7.44
N VAL A 69 5.96 -16.93 6.64
CA VAL A 69 7.34 -17.25 7.09
C VAL A 69 8.40 -16.87 6.04
N ASP A 70 8.08 -15.97 5.11
CA ASP A 70 8.90 -15.72 3.91
C ASP A 70 9.25 -14.23 3.81
N ASP A 71 9.44 -13.56 4.94
CA ASP A 71 9.93 -12.18 5.02
C ASP A 71 9.20 -11.20 4.08
N PHE A 72 7.89 -11.35 3.91
CA PHE A 72 7.08 -10.57 2.97
C PHE A 72 7.54 -10.65 1.50
N GLU A 73 8.16 -11.75 1.08
CA GLU A 73 8.35 -12.11 -0.33
C GLU A 73 7.06 -12.59 -0.99
N ARG A 74 6.11 -13.07 -0.17
CA ARG A 74 4.74 -13.37 -0.56
C ARG A 74 3.78 -12.77 0.45
N LEU A 75 2.52 -12.62 0.01
CA LEU A 75 1.43 -12.31 0.92
C LEU A 75 0.55 -13.54 1.05
N THR A 76 0.30 -13.98 2.29
CA THR A 76 -0.53 -15.15 2.56
C THR A 76 -1.96 -14.75 2.88
N PHE A 77 -2.14 -13.67 3.65
CA PHE A 77 -3.45 -13.16 4.00
C PHE A 77 -3.53 -11.66 3.84
N MET A 78 -4.74 -11.18 3.54
CA MET A 78 -5.11 -9.77 3.73
C MET A 78 -6.27 -9.66 4.72
N SER A 79 -6.22 -8.62 5.55
CA SER A 79 -7.28 -8.30 6.50
C SER A 79 -8.20 -7.24 5.91
N CYS A 80 -9.47 -7.55 5.83
CA CYS A 80 -10.55 -6.64 5.49
C CYS A 80 -11.35 -6.33 6.76
N ARG A 81 -11.79 -5.07 6.91
CA ARG A 81 -12.69 -4.65 7.98
C ARG A 81 -13.85 -3.86 7.45
N PHE A 82 -15.00 -3.98 8.09
CA PHE A 82 -16.16 -3.15 7.81
C PHE A 82 -15.92 -1.70 8.26
N MET A 83 -15.76 -0.79 7.29
CA MET A 83 -15.35 0.60 7.55
C MET A 83 -16.44 1.63 7.24
N PHE A 84 -17.54 1.22 6.61
CA PHE A 84 -18.55 2.14 6.08
C PHE A 84 -19.96 1.83 6.60
N PRO A 85 -20.26 2.04 7.89
CA PRO A 85 -21.54 1.68 8.50
C PRO A 85 -22.76 2.41 7.92
N HIS A 86 -22.57 3.63 7.41
CA HIS A 86 -23.62 4.41 6.74
C HIS A 86 -23.72 4.17 5.23
N LYS A 87 -22.90 3.28 4.66
CA LYS A 87 -23.01 2.93 3.25
C LYS A 87 -24.29 2.10 3.06
N PRO A 88 -25.13 2.40 2.04
CA PRO A 88 -26.23 1.51 1.71
C PRO A 88 -25.70 0.16 1.23
N ALA A 89 -26.38 -0.91 1.65
CA ALA A 89 -26.05 -2.26 1.21
C ALA A 89 -26.17 -2.35 -0.32
N SER A 90 -25.16 -2.94 -0.97
CA SER A 90 -25.16 -3.21 -2.41
C SER A 90 -26.12 -4.34 -2.80
N GLN A 91 -26.70 -5.05 -1.82
CA GLN A 91 -27.52 -6.24 -2.05
C GLN A 91 -26.81 -7.33 -2.87
N GLY A 92 -25.47 -7.40 -2.75
CA GLY A 92 -24.65 -8.35 -3.50
C GLY A 92 -24.40 -7.96 -4.96
N VAL A 93 -24.80 -6.76 -5.38
CA VAL A 93 -24.56 -6.26 -6.73
C VAL A 93 -23.19 -5.60 -6.82
N TYR A 94 -22.37 -6.09 -7.75
CA TYR A 94 -21.05 -5.52 -8.04
C TYR A 94 -21.15 -4.42 -9.13
N PRO A 95 -20.35 -3.33 -9.07
CA PRO A 95 -19.32 -3.00 -8.08
C PRO A 95 -19.86 -2.54 -6.73
N PHE A 96 -19.17 -2.92 -5.65
CA PHE A 96 -19.57 -2.53 -4.28
C PHE A 96 -19.36 -1.04 -4.01
N TYR A 97 -18.43 -0.40 -4.72
CA TYR A 97 -18.05 1.00 -4.57
C TYR A 97 -18.34 1.80 -5.85
N PRO A 98 -18.58 3.13 -5.76
CA PRO A 98 -19.03 3.93 -6.90
C PRO A 98 -18.04 3.94 -8.06
N ARG A 99 -16.74 4.02 -7.77
CA ARG A 99 -15.66 4.05 -8.76
C ARG A 99 -14.48 3.27 -8.23
N CYS A 100 -13.84 2.50 -9.10
CA CYS A 100 -12.59 1.81 -8.80
C CYS A 100 -11.63 1.97 -9.96
N HIS A 101 -10.35 1.92 -9.67
CA HIS A 101 -9.24 1.88 -10.62
C HIS A 101 -8.22 0.85 -10.17
N VAL A 102 -7.35 0.47 -11.11
CA VAL A 102 -6.26 -0.48 -10.85
C VAL A 102 -4.95 0.27 -10.90
N ARG A 103 -4.08 -0.04 -9.95
CA ARG A 103 -2.71 0.46 -9.88
C ARG A 103 -1.74 -0.70 -10.00
N ASP A 104 -0.56 -0.43 -10.52
CA ASP A 104 0.51 -1.43 -10.57
C ASP A 104 1.48 -1.19 -9.42
N PHE A 105 1.55 -2.17 -8.52
CA PHE A 105 2.39 -2.18 -7.34
C PHE A 105 3.89 -2.00 -7.65
N LYS A 106 4.32 -2.25 -8.89
CA LYS A 106 5.70 -2.01 -9.34
C LYS A 106 6.09 -0.53 -9.39
N THR A 107 5.18 0.34 -9.80
CA THR A 107 5.50 1.75 -10.11
C THR A 107 4.61 2.75 -9.40
N GLN A 108 3.46 2.30 -8.90
CA GLN A 108 2.44 3.12 -8.29
C GLN A 108 2.15 2.55 -6.91
N PHE A 109 2.70 3.17 -5.86
CA PHE A 109 2.58 2.66 -4.48
C PHE A 109 1.34 3.17 -3.76
N PHE A 110 0.64 4.17 -4.32
CA PHE A 110 -0.47 4.87 -3.69
C PHE A 110 -1.73 4.77 -4.55
N CYS A 111 -2.88 4.61 -3.90
CA CYS A 111 -4.18 4.69 -4.57
C CYS A 111 -4.43 6.10 -5.12
N PHE A 112 -4.09 7.12 -4.32
CA PHE A 112 -4.15 8.53 -4.69
C PHE A 112 -3.03 8.93 -5.65
N ASP A 113 -3.38 9.73 -6.65
CA ASP A 113 -2.45 10.26 -7.64
C ASP A 113 -2.78 11.71 -7.94
N ALA A 114 -1.81 12.58 -7.65
CA ALA A 114 -1.97 14.01 -7.77
C ALA A 114 -2.30 14.44 -9.21
N GLN A 115 -1.81 13.72 -10.23
CA GLN A 115 -2.07 14.07 -11.63
C GLN A 115 -3.50 13.75 -12.04
N ASN A 116 -4.15 12.80 -11.35
CA ASN A 116 -5.53 12.40 -11.60
C ASN A 116 -6.36 12.46 -10.32
N ALA A 117 -6.22 13.56 -9.57
CA ALA A 117 -6.86 13.72 -8.27
C ALA A 117 -8.39 13.60 -8.36
N SER A 118 -9.00 14.10 -9.44
CA SER A 118 -10.46 14.01 -9.63
C SER A 118 -10.99 12.58 -9.67
N ALA A 119 -10.18 11.60 -10.11
CA ALA A 119 -10.59 10.19 -10.18
C ALA A 119 -10.08 9.37 -8.98
N THR A 120 -9.05 9.85 -8.27
CA THR A 120 -8.29 9.05 -7.30
C THR A 120 -8.35 9.59 -5.88
N LEU A 121 -8.96 10.76 -5.68
CA LEU A 121 -9.23 11.30 -4.35
C LEU A 121 -10.19 10.38 -3.59
N ASN A 122 -9.92 10.21 -2.29
CA ASN A 122 -10.68 9.36 -1.39
C ASN A 122 -10.73 7.90 -1.87
N THR A 123 -9.61 7.40 -2.37
CA THR A 123 -9.50 5.99 -2.78
C THR A 123 -8.61 5.21 -1.85
N PHE A 124 -8.99 3.96 -1.63
CA PHE A 124 -8.34 3.02 -0.71
C PHE A 124 -8.30 1.63 -1.33
N MET A 125 -7.44 0.77 -0.80
CA MET A 125 -7.23 -0.58 -1.32
C MET A 125 -8.40 -1.50 -0.95
N THR A 126 -8.89 -2.23 -1.93
CA THR A 126 -9.94 -3.24 -1.73
C THR A 126 -9.53 -4.64 -2.14
N GLY A 127 -8.50 -4.79 -2.98
CA GLY A 127 -8.11 -6.12 -3.42
C GLY A 127 -6.72 -6.18 -4.03
N LEU A 128 -6.23 -7.41 -4.08
CA LEU A 128 -4.98 -7.80 -4.69
C LEU A 128 -5.28 -8.76 -5.84
N TRP A 129 -4.43 -8.76 -6.85
CA TRP A 129 -4.55 -9.69 -7.96
C TRP A 129 -3.21 -10.32 -8.27
N ASP A 130 -3.22 -11.63 -8.43
CA ASP A 130 -2.09 -12.39 -8.96
C ASP A 130 -2.60 -13.36 -10.04
N SER A 131 -1.74 -13.67 -11.01
CA SER A 131 -1.96 -14.78 -11.95
C SER A 131 -1.48 -16.12 -11.41
N ASP A 132 -0.63 -16.12 -10.39
CA ASP A 132 -0.01 -17.30 -9.82
C ASP A 132 -0.76 -17.75 -8.57
N PHE A 133 -0.56 -19.00 -8.21
CA PHE A 133 -1.21 -19.72 -7.13
C PHE A 133 -1.13 -19.03 -5.76
N ASN A 134 -0.08 -18.24 -5.54
CA ASN A 134 0.11 -17.37 -4.39
C ASN A 134 0.38 -15.95 -4.87
N PHE A 135 0.15 -14.97 -4.00
CA PHE A 135 0.54 -13.59 -4.25
C PHE A 135 2.04 -13.43 -3.99
N PHE A 136 2.86 -13.45 -5.04
CA PHE A 136 4.30 -13.27 -4.94
C PHE A 136 4.68 -11.80 -5.20
N VAL A 137 5.47 -11.22 -4.30
CA VAL A 137 5.94 -9.83 -4.40
C VAL A 137 7.00 -9.66 -5.49
N HIS A 138 7.68 -10.75 -5.81
CA HIS A 138 8.58 -10.86 -6.94
C HIS A 138 8.33 -12.16 -7.70
N ARG A 139 8.18 -12.08 -9.02
CA ARG A 139 8.27 -13.26 -9.89
C ARG A 139 9.54 -13.14 -10.71
N SER A 140 10.62 -13.70 -10.18
CA SER A 140 11.86 -13.82 -10.94
C SER A 140 11.71 -14.97 -11.93
N LEU A 141 11.28 -14.65 -13.15
CA LEU A 141 11.25 -15.63 -14.22
C LEU A 141 12.68 -15.82 -14.74
N LEU A 142 13.31 -16.93 -14.37
CA LEU A 142 14.61 -17.40 -14.92
C LEU A 142 15.79 -16.46 -14.55
N PRO A 143 17.06 -16.72 -14.90
CA PRO A 143 18.21 -16.01 -14.34
C PRO A 143 18.36 -14.63 -15.01
N SER A 144 17.35 -13.77 -14.86
CA SER A 144 17.40 -12.39 -15.30
C SER A 144 18.12 -11.57 -14.24
N VAL A 145 19.08 -10.77 -14.70
CA VAL A 145 19.93 -9.91 -13.85
C VAL A 145 19.12 -8.80 -13.16
N ASP A 146 17.87 -8.58 -13.58
CA ASP A 146 16.92 -7.67 -12.96
C ASP A 146 15.81 -8.49 -12.24
N PRO A 147 15.65 -8.38 -10.91
CA PRO A 147 14.61 -9.12 -10.18
C PRO A 147 13.19 -8.70 -10.57
N PHE A 148 13.03 -7.64 -11.37
CA PHE A 148 11.75 -7.13 -11.87
C PHE A 148 11.48 -7.46 -13.34
N THR A 149 12.37 -8.15 -14.07
CA THR A 149 12.18 -8.42 -15.51
C THR A 149 11.14 -9.50 -15.83
N GLY A 150 10.79 -10.36 -14.87
CA GLY A 150 9.76 -11.41 -15.06
C GLY A 150 8.33 -10.96 -14.75
N ASP A 151 8.16 -10.02 -13.82
CA ASP A 151 6.84 -9.54 -13.40
C ASP A 151 6.55 -8.17 -14.01
N SER A 152 5.79 -8.19 -15.11
CA SER A 152 5.39 -6.97 -15.82
C SER A 152 4.19 -6.28 -15.17
N LEU A 153 3.45 -6.96 -14.29
CA LEU A 153 2.22 -6.41 -13.72
C LEU A 153 1.87 -7.08 -12.39
N GLN A 154 1.81 -6.28 -11.33
CA GLN A 154 1.30 -6.71 -10.04
C GLN A 154 0.18 -5.76 -9.60
N PRO A 155 -1.04 -5.95 -10.13
CA PRO A 155 -2.11 -5.01 -9.96
C PRO A 155 -2.77 -5.14 -8.59
N TYR A 156 -3.08 -4.00 -8.00
CA TYR A 156 -3.96 -3.91 -6.83
C TYR A 156 -5.11 -2.95 -7.15
N LYS A 157 -6.26 -3.21 -6.53
CA LYS A 157 -7.49 -2.47 -6.78
C LYS A 157 -7.68 -1.39 -5.73
N CYS A 158 -7.94 -0.18 -6.21
CA CYS A 158 -8.30 0.96 -5.39
C CYS A 158 -9.74 1.36 -5.72
N CYS A 159 -10.56 1.57 -4.69
CA CYS A 159 -11.93 2.01 -4.84
C CYS A 159 -12.18 3.31 -4.07
N GLN A 160 -13.10 4.12 -4.58
CA GLN A 160 -13.53 5.36 -3.98
C GLN A 160 -14.42 5.09 -2.77
N THR A 161 -14.25 5.88 -1.72
CA THR A 161 -15.13 5.85 -0.55
C THR A 161 -16.59 6.13 -0.96
N PRO A 162 -17.56 5.54 -0.24
CA PRO A 162 -18.96 5.87 -0.45
C PRO A 162 -19.25 7.35 -0.20
N ASN A 163 -20.40 7.83 -0.71
CA ASN A 163 -20.84 9.21 -0.50
C ASN A 163 -20.88 9.56 1.01
N GLY A 164 -20.37 10.74 1.34
CA GLY A 164 -20.27 11.22 2.72
C GLY A 164 -18.98 10.79 3.45
N TYR A 165 -18.22 9.84 2.91
CA TYR A 165 -16.92 9.44 3.47
C TYR A 165 -15.76 10.11 2.76
N TYR A 166 -14.66 10.31 3.48
CA TYR A 166 -13.41 10.83 2.94
C TYR A 166 -12.20 10.09 3.52
N ILE A 167 -11.09 10.15 2.79
CA ILE A 167 -9.78 9.74 3.31
C ILE A 167 -9.09 11.00 3.84
N ASP A 168 -8.74 10.98 5.12
CA ASP A 168 -7.97 12.06 5.72
C ASP A 168 -6.48 11.86 5.42
N TYR A 169 -6.02 12.51 4.36
CA TYR A 169 -4.63 12.43 3.92
C TYR A 169 -3.64 13.07 4.90
N VAL A 170 -4.10 13.92 5.83
CA VAL A 170 -3.28 14.53 6.87
C VAL A 170 -3.00 13.53 8.01
N SER A 171 -3.95 12.62 8.26
CA SER A 171 -3.83 11.57 9.26
C SER A 171 -3.01 10.36 8.80
N CYS A 172 -2.49 10.33 7.57
CA CYS A 172 -1.81 9.15 7.06
C CYS A 172 -0.50 8.86 7.81
N TYR A 173 -0.23 7.58 8.03
CA TYR A 173 1.06 7.10 8.52
C TYR A 173 1.46 5.82 7.79
N TYR A 174 2.73 5.44 7.94
CA TYR A 174 3.29 4.23 7.35
C TYR A 174 3.47 3.16 8.42
N ARG A 175 3.11 1.93 8.08
CA ARG A 175 3.36 0.75 8.91
C ARG A 175 4.40 -0.10 8.20
N SER A 176 5.59 -0.19 8.79
CA SER A 176 6.68 -1.05 8.31
C SER A 176 6.31 -2.52 8.46
N THR A 177 6.78 -3.34 7.52
CA THR A 177 6.73 -4.80 7.57
C THR A 177 7.92 -5.41 8.33
N HIS A 178 8.90 -4.59 8.67
CA HIS A 178 10.08 -4.98 9.43
C HIS A 178 10.39 -4.00 10.56
N ASP A 179 11.22 -4.43 11.50
CA ASP A 179 11.68 -3.60 12.60
C ASP A 179 12.90 -2.73 12.22
N VAL A 180 13.50 -2.04 13.20
CA VAL A 180 14.66 -1.16 12.97
C VAL A 180 15.92 -1.91 12.55
N PHE A 181 15.95 -3.22 12.76
CA PHE A 181 17.06 -4.12 12.44
C PHE A 181 16.83 -4.89 11.15
N PHE A 182 15.77 -4.56 10.40
CA PHE A 182 15.35 -5.25 9.19
C PHE A 182 14.96 -6.72 9.43
N GLU A 183 14.52 -7.06 10.64
CA GLU A 183 13.82 -8.32 10.90
C GLU A 183 12.36 -8.13 10.49
N TYR A 184 11.88 -8.95 9.54
CA TYR A 184 10.50 -8.88 9.09
C TYR A 184 9.56 -9.42 10.16
N PHE A 185 8.37 -8.83 10.25
CA PHE A 185 7.32 -9.30 11.13
C PHE A 185 6.70 -10.58 10.54
N ASP A 186 7.34 -11.71 10.74
CA ASP A 186 6.82 -13.01 10.37
C ASP A 186 5.91 -13.56 11.48
N SER A 187 4.74 -14.05 11.10
CA SER A 187 3.90 -14.79 12.04
C SER A 187 2.96 -15.68 11.27
N THR A 188 2.99 -16.98 11.57
CA THR A 188 2.07 -17.93 10.94
C THR A 188 0.61 -17.67 11.34
N PHE A 189 0.37 -17.00 12.48
CA PHE A 189 -0.97 -16.92 13.09
C PHE A 189 -1.48 -15.50 13.32
N HIS A 190 -0.63 -14.47 13.19
CA HIS A 190 -1.00 -13.09 13.53
C HIS A 190 -0.75 -12.12 12.39
N ILE A 191 -1.72 -11.22 12.19
CA ILE A 191 -1.58 -10.09 11.26
C ILE A 191 -0.89 -8.95 12.00
N LEU A 192 0.45 -8.94 11.99
CA LEU A 192 1.24 -7.93 12.69
C LEU A 192 1.27 -6.58 11.95
N VAL A 193 1.12 -6.59 10.62
CA VAL A 193 1.13 -5.41 9.76
C VAL A 193 -0.30 -5.00 9.45
N GLN A 194 -0.92 -4.29 10.40
CA GLN A 194 -2.29 -3.79 10.29
C GLN A 194 -2.38 -2.31 10.66
N CYS A 195 -3.26 -1.60 9.96
CA CYS A 195 -3.71 -0.25 10.28
C CYS A 195 -4.50 -0.23 11.59
N GLY A 196 -4.44 0.90 12.30
CA GLY A 196 -5.20 1.13 13.52
C GLY A 196 -6.69 1.25 13.24
N THR A 197 -7.49 1.19 14.30
CA THR A 197 -8.95 1.35 14.22
C THR A 197 -9.32 2.67 13.55
N GLY A 198 -10.20 2.62 12.55
CA GLY A 198 -10.59 3.81 11.77
C GLY A 198 -9.66 4.14 10.59
N PHE A 199 -8.63 3.33 10.34
CA PHE A 199 -7.69 3.53 9.23
C PHE A 199 -7.79 2.40 8.21
N VAL A 200 -7.57 2.75 6.95
CA VAL A 200 -7.56 1.83 5.81
C VAL A 200 -6.24 1.91 5.06
N MET A 201 -5.90 0.81 4.40
CA MET A 201 -4.77 0.78 3.48
C MET A 201 -5.09 1.62 2.25
N THR A 202 -4.23 2.58 1.97
CA THR A 202 -4.33 3.48 0.80
C THR A 202 -3.10 3.40 -0.11
N GLY A 203 -2.13 2.59 0.29
CA GLY A 203 -0.93 2.31 -0.46
C GLY A 203 -0.18 1.14 0.14
N ILE A 204 0.71 0.59 -0.67
CA ILE A 204 1.60 -0.51 -0.34
C ILE A 204 2.85 -0.29 -1.18
N SER A 205 4.03 -0.56 -0.62
CA SER A 205 5.30 -0.51 -1.37
C SER A 205 6.12 -1.77 -1.17
N LYS A 206 6.91 -2.10 -2.20
CA LYS A 206 7.98 -3.09 -2.12
C LYS A 206 9.34 -2.44 -2.29
N LYS A 207 10.36 -3.06 -1.73
CA LYS A 207 11.74 -2.59 -1.80
C LYS A 207 12.67 -3.77 -2.00
N GLN A 208 13.73 -3.54 -2.77
CA GLN A 208 14.80 -4.51 -2.91
C GLN A 208 15.76 -4.42 -1.72
N ASN A 209 16.02 -5.54 -1.07
CA ASN A 209 17.05 -5.66 -0.06
C ASN A 209 18.42 -5.33 -0.69
N PRO A 210 19.18 -4.37 -0.15
CA PRO A 210 20.45 -3.97 -0.74
C PRO A 210 21.52 -5.08 -0.69
N TYR A 211 21.39 -6.03 0.24
CA TYR A 211 22.34 -7.12 0.44
C TYR A 211 21.92 -8.39 -0.30
N THR A 212 20.72 -8.93 -0.01
CA THR A 212 20.26 -10.20 -0.61
C THR A 212 19.74 -10.03 -2.03
N LYS A 213 19.43 -8.80 -2.44
CA LYS A 213 18.80 -8.45 -3.73
C LYS A 213 17.39 -9.01 -3.91
N GLU A 214 16.80 -9.63 -2.89
CA GLU A 214 15.41 -10.05 -2.85
C GLU A 214 14.49 -8.84 -2.71
N VAL A 215 13.23 -8.99 -3.09
CA VAL A 215 12.24 -7.91 -3.06
C VAL A 215 11.10 -8.32 -2.14
N HIS A 216 10.87 -7.47 -1.13
CA HIS A 216 9.91 -7.69 -0.07
C HIS A 216 8.92 -6.53 -0.03
N VAL A 217 7.73 -6.74 0.52
CA VAL A 217 6.88 -5.60 0.92
C VAL A 217 7.59 -4.86 2.06
N ASP A 218 7.75 -3.55 1.93
CA ASP A 218 8.51 -2.70 2.86
C ASP A 218 7.56 -1.98 3.83
N TRP A 219 6.43 -1.50 3.33
CA TRP A 219 5.44 -0.81 4.14
C TRP A 219 4.05 -0.81 3.52
N ILE A 220 3.05 -0.54 4.37
CA ILE A 220 1.69 -0.13 3.99
C ILE A 220 1.41 1.30 4.42
N GLN A 221 0.65 2.04 3.63
CA GLN A 221 0.16 3.38 3.99
C GLN A 221 -1.24 3.26 4.58
N CYS A 222 -1.39 3.68 5.82
CA CYS A 222 -2.63 3.68 6.57
C CYS A 222 -3.16 5.12 6.69
N CYS A 223 -4.36 5.38 6.19
CA CYS A 223 -5.01 6.68 6.31
C CYS A 223 -6.37 6.56 6.98
N ARG A 224 -6.74 7.58 7.74
CA ARG A 224 -8.00 7.59 8.48
C ARG A 224 -9.17 7.74 7.51
N VAL A 225 -10.24 6.98 7.76
CA VAL A 225 -11.53 7.18 7.12
C VAL A 225 -12.37 8.09 8.00
N GLY A 226 -12.83 9.20 7.45
CA GLY A 226 -13.78 10.09 8.10
C GLY A 226 -15.16 10.04 7.43
N TYR A 227 -16.18 10.46 8.18
CA TYR A 227 -17.53 10.65 7.67
C TYR A 227 -17.98 12.10 7.94
N GLY A 228 -18.62 12.72 6.96
CA GLY A 228 -19.01 14.12 6.99
C GLY A 228 -17.90 15.07 6.50
N PRO A 229 -17.86 16.31 7.01
CA PRO A 229 -16.85 17.28 6.60
C PRO A 229 -15.42 16.80 6.91
N PRO A 230 -14.44 17.06 6.02
CA PRO A 230 -13.04 16.77 6.29
C PRO A 230 -12.54 17.43 7.58
N ALA A 231 -12.26 16.62 8.59
CA ALA A 231 -11.58 17.01 9.80
C ALA A 231 -10.15 16.50 9.65
N ALA A 232 -9.22 17.41 9.37
CA ALA A 232 -7.78 17.12 9.25
C ALA A 232 -7.24 16.74 10.64
N GLN A 233 -7.45 15.49 11.03
CA GLN A 233 -6.97 14.97 12.29
C GLN A 233 -5.48 14.66 12.18
N SER A 234 -4.82 14.63 13.32
CA SER A 234 -3.43 14.16 13.36
C SER A 234 -3.41 12.63 13.28
N PRO A 235 -2.36 12.03 12.70
CA PRO A 235 -2.15 10.60 12.76
C PRO A 235 -2.19 10.10 14.22
N PRO A 236 -2.54 8.82 14.44
CA PRO A 236 -2.58 8.27 15.77
C PRO A 236 -1.16 8.27 16.34
N VAL A 237 -1.00 8.87 17.52
CA VAL A 237 0.27 8.79 18.24
C VAL A 237 0.35 7.39 18.83
N TYR A 238 1.11 6.52 18.19
CA TYR A 238 1.50 5.26 18.81
C TYR A 238 2.49 5.60 19.93
N ASN A 239 1.97 5.81 21.15
CA ASN A 239 2.76 5.90 22.37
C ASN A 239 3.38 4.52 22.63
N GLY A 240 4.46 4.22 21.90
CA GLY A 240 5.22 2.98 22.02
C GLY A 240 5.94 2.94 23.35
N GLN A 241 5.27 2.42 24.38
CA GLN A 241 5.98 1.83 25.51
C GLN A 241 6.59 0.46 25.14
N LEU A 242 6.21 -0.11 23.99
CA LEU A 242 6.84 -1.28 23.37
C LEU A 242 6.81 -1.11 21.82
N GLY A 243 7.94 -0.70 21.22
CA GLY A 243 8.25 -0.97 19.81
C GLY A 243 7.71 -0.04 18.70
N LEU A 244 7.95 1.28 18.84
CA LEU A 244 8.14 2.33 17.80
C LEU A 244 7.34 2.35 16.47
N SER A 245 6.70 3.52 16.22
CA SER A 245 6.86 4.30 14.99
C SER A 245 6.86 5.80 15.34
N ILE A 246 8.03 6.45 15.34
CA ILE A 246 8.16 7.91 15.49
C ILE A 246 8.42 8.49 14.10
N THR A 247 7.36 8.79 13.36
CA THR A 247 7.44 9.72 12.22
C THR A 247 6.87 11.08 12.62
N ALA A 248 7.46 11.70 13.64
CA ALA A 248 7.32 13.13 13.88
C ALA A 248 8.47 13.66 14.78
N GLY A 249 9.53 14.18 14.14
CA GLY A 249 10.42 15.20 14.72
C GLY A 249 11.54 14.72 15.67
N ASN A 250 12.80 14.90 15.24
CA ASN A 250 14.02 14.94 16.06
C ASN A 250 14.14 13.90 17.18
N THR A 251 14.57 12.68 16.84
CA THR A 251 15.07 11.72 17.83
C THR A 251 16.48 11.30 17.49
N GLN A 252 17.36 11.34 18.50
CA GLN A 252 18.69 10.74 18.45
C GLN A 252 18.61 9.26 18.04
N PRO A 253 19.67 8.71 17.41
CA PRO A 253 19.69 7.31 17.01
C PRO A 253 19.40 6.40 18.22
N VAL A 254 18.53 5.41 18.01
CA VAL A 254 18.13 4.44 19.03
C VAL A 254 19.36 3.62 19.44
N THR A 255 19.77 3.71 20.70
CA THR A 255 20.84 2.87 21.26
C THR A 255 20.29 1.46 21.48
N VAL A 256 20.86 0.47 20.81
CA VAL A 256 20.51 -0.95 20.98
C VAL A 256 20.78 -1.37 22.44
N PRO A 257 19.83 -2.01 23.15
CA PRO A 257 20.07 -2.50 24.50
C PRO A 257 21.24 -3.49 24.51
N SER A 258 22.14 -3.37 25.50
CA SER A 258 23.41 -4.10 25.56
C SER A 258 23.28 -5.63 25.51
N ALA A 259 22.14 -6.15 25.98
CA ALA A 259 21.83 -7.58 25.97
C ALA A 259 21.70 -8.18 24.56
N TYR A 260 21.34 -7.37 23.55
CA TYR A 260 21.13 -7.83 22.17
C TYR A 260 22.26 -7.42 21.23
N THR A 261 23.23 -6.63 21.71
CA THR A 261 24.33 -6.11 20.89
C THR A 261 25.18 -7.19 20.22
N SER A 262 25.25 -8.39 20.79
CA SER A 262 25.99 -9.52 20.20
C SER A 262 25.25 -10.24 19.06
N GLN A 263 23.93 -10.06 18.95
CA GLN A 263 23.11 -10.67 17.90
C GLN A 263 23.10 -9.85 16.62
N TYR A 264 23.37 -8.54 16.73
CA TYR A 264 23.51 -7.68 15.57
C TYR A 264 24.92 -7.78 14.99
N ARG A 265 25.00 -8.04 13.68
CA ARG A 265 26.27 -7.98 12.96
C ARG A 265 26.80 -6.55 13.09
N LYS A 266 27.95 -6.41 13.75
CA LYS A 266 28.72 -5.18 13.65
C LYS A 266 28.95 -4.96 12.16
N PHE A 267 28.53 -3.81 11.67
CA PHE A 267 29.14 -3.31 10.45
C PHE A 267 30.60 -3.13 10.82
N ASP A 268 31.46 -4.02 10.33
CA ASP A 268 32.87 -3.72 10.29
C ASP A 268 32.96 -2.39 9.55
N GLU A 269 33.43 -1.36 10.25
CA GLU A 269 33.70 -0.05 9.65
C GLU A 269 34.79 -0.31 8.61
N GLU A 270 34.38 -0.70 7.40
CA GLU A 270 35.28 -0.93 6.29
C GLU A 270 36.02 0.36 6.02
N GLU A 271 37.33 0.20 6.06
CA GLU A 271 38.42 1.14 5.96
C GLU A 271 38.50 1.78 4.57
N ASP A 272 37.41 2.31 4.02
CA ASP A 272 37.37 2.88 2.67
C ASP A 272 37.30 4.41 2.70
N SER A 273 38.42 5.02 3.10
CA SER A 273 38.68 6.45 2.90
C SER A 273 40.07 6.74 2.32
N SER A 274 40.49 5.99 1.31
CA SER A 274 41.74 6.32 0.59
C SER A 274 41.72 6.25 -0.95
N ALA A 275 40.65 5.77 -1.60
CA ALA A 275 40.64 5.59 -3.06
C ALA A 275 39.93 6.72 -3.84
N CYS A 276 40.17 7.99 -3.50
CA CYS A 276 39.85 9.13 -4.37
C CYS A 276 40.90 10.25 -4.16
N SER A 277 42.19 9.91 -4.25
CA SER A 277 43.23 10.94 -4.34
C SER A 277 43.37 11.41 -5.79
N SER A 278 43.17 12.71 -5.98
CA SER A 278 43.33 13.44 -7.23
C SER A 278 44.81 13.55 -7.59
N HIS A 279 45.26 12.83 -8.63
CA HIS A 279 46.45 13.20 -9.38
C HIS A 279 46.05 13.83 -10.71
N SER A 280 46.03 15.17 -10.74
CA SER A 280 46.12 15.91 -12.00
C SER A 280 47.59 16.15 -12.31
N ASN A 281 48.10 15.49 -13.34
CA ASN A 281 49.29 15.94 -14.07
C ASN A 281 49.09 15.65 -15.56
N ASN A 282 48.79 16.73 -16.28
CA ASN A 282 49.15 17.08 -17.66
C ASN A 282 48.88 16.15 -18.88
N THR A 283 48.32 16.84 -19.89
CA THR A 283 48.54 16.78 -21.36
C THR A 283 47.95 15.64 -22.20
N ASP A 284 47.05 16.08 -23.10
CA ASP A 284 46.75 15.60 -24.46
C ASP A 284 46.67 14.10 -24.74
N SER A 285 45.43 13.63 -24.99
CA SER A 285 45.00 13.04 -26.28
C SER A 285 43.68 12.28 -26.12
N ARG A 286 42.88 12.30 -27.19
CA ARG A 286 41.54 11.70 -27.37
C ARG A 286 41.31 10.32 -26.74
N SER A 287 40.10 10.16 -26.21
CA SER A 287 39.19 8.99 -26.29
C SER A 287 38.73 8.42 -24.95
N ALA A 288 37.48 7.92 -24.98
CA ALA A 288 36.75 7.19 -23.94
C ALA A 288 36.15 8.02 -22.78
N PHE A 289 34.85 8.26 -22.95
CA PHE A 289 33.90 8.64 -21.92
C PHE A 289 33.80 7.52 -20.87
N THR A 290 34.42 7.68 -19.71
CA THR A 290 34.19 6.86 -18.50
C THR A 290 33.66 7.76 -17.40
N GLY A 291 32.36 8.03 -17.47
CA GLY A 291 31.62 8.69 -16.39
C GLY A 291 31.54 7.78 -15.17
N CYS A 292 31.78 8.34 -13.99
CA CYS A 292 31.33 7.76 -12.73
C CYS A 292 29.83 7.50 -12.84
N ARG A 293 29.45 6.22 -12.91
CA ARG A 293 28.06 5.79 -12.96
C ARG A 293 27.48 6.01 -11.57
N ALA A 294 26.90 7.19 -11.34
CA ALA A 294 26.02 7.42 -10.21
C ALA A 294 24.89 6.39 -10.30
N THR A 295 24.90 5.39 -9.42
CA THR A 295 23.77 4.49 -9.24
C THR A 295 22.62 5.31 -8.66
N GLY A 296 21.63 5.59 -9.51
CA GLY A 296 20.51 6.48 -9.24
C GLY A 296 19.52 5.93 -8.20
N TRP A 297 19.95 5.83 -6.95
CA TRP A 297 19.09 5.49 -5.81
C TRP A 297 19.09 6.55 -4.71
N ASP A 298 19.58 7.76 -5.00
CA ASP A 298 19.44 8.90 -4.09
C ASP A 298 18.08 9.59 -4.31
N PHE A 299 16.99 8.91 -3.94
CA PHE A 299 15.67 9.54 -3.78
C PHE A 299 15.58 10.27 -2.44
N ARG A 300 16.59 11.07 -2.09
CA ARG A 300 16.34 12.21 -1.19
C ARG A 300 15.64 13.27 -2.00
N TYR A 301 14.34 13.42 -1.78
CA TYR A 301 13.62 14.62 -2.19
C TYR A 301 14.35 15.85 -1.64
N LYS A 302 15.17 16.51 -2.47
CA LYS A 302 15.61 17.88 -2.19
C LYS A 302 14.34 18.72 -2.16
N LYS A 303 13.88 19.07 -0.94
CA LYS A 303 12.88 20.12 -0.73
C LYS A 303 13.37 21.37 -1.46
N ARG A 304 12.81 21.65 -2.63
CA ARG A 304 12.93 22.99 -3.22
C ARG A 304 12.07 23.92 -2.35
N PRO A 305 12.58 25.09 -1.95
CA PRO A 305 11.77 26.06 -1.23
C PRO A 305 10.57 26.47 -2.08
N ILE A 306 9.38 26.44 -1.47
CA ILE A 306 8.14 26.93 -2.06
C ILE A 306 8.32 28.44 -2.30
N PRO A 307 8.06 28.96 -3.52
CA PRO A 307 8.09 30.40 -3.76
C PRO A 307 7.10 31.10 -2.81
N LYS A 308 7.61 32.03 -1.99
CA LYS A 308 6.74 32.89 -1.18
C LYS A 308 6.00 33.84 -2.12
N PRO A 309 4.67 34.02 -1.98
CA PRO A 309 3.97 35.05 -2.71
C PRO A 309 4.49 36.42 -2.28
N ASN A 310 4.89 37.24 -3.25
CA ASN A 310 5.24 38.65 -3.04
C ASN A 310 4.00 39.42 -2.59
N LEU A 311 3.88 39.64 -1.28
CA LEU A 311 3.00 40.64 -0.71
C LEU A 311 3.73 41.98 -0.72
N SER A 312 3.62 42.70 -1.83
CA SER A 312 3.95 44.13 -1.90
C SER A 312 2.68 44.97 -1.96
N ASN A 313 2.44 45.68 -0.86
CA ASN A 313 1.75 46.97 -0.72
C ASN A 313 0.51 47.29 -1.55
N THR A 314 -0.63 47.20 -0.86
CA THR A 314 -1.62 48.28 -0.65
C THR A 314 -1.60 49.49 -1.60
N ARG A 315 -2.74 49.69 -2.30
CA ARG A 315 -3.37 51.01 -2.42
C ARG A 315 -4.88 50.89 -2.29
N SER A 316 -5.41 51.73 -1.41
CA SER A 316 -6.78 51.87 -0.91
C SER A 316 -7.80 52.42 -1.92
N GLN A 317 -9.09 52.12 -1.61
CA GLN A 317 -10.37 52.83 -1.91
C GLN A 317 -11.38 52.10 -2.84
N PRO A 318 -12.70 52.41 -2.79
CA PRO A 318 -13.63 52.17 -1.68
C PRO A 318 -14.98 51.51 -2.11
N LEU A 319 -15.75 51.09 -1.10
CA LEU A 319 -17.20 50.81 -0.99
C LEU A 319 -18.12 51.10 -2.21
N LEU A 320 -18.98 50.13 -2.59
CA LEU A 320 -20.44 50.31 -2.84
C LEU A 320 -21.19 49.01 -3.26
N GLY A 321 -22.35 48.77 -2.63
CA GLY A 321 -23.48 47.91 -3.10
C GLY A 321 -23.36 46.41 -2.80
N GLY A 322 -24.18 45.74 -1.98
CA GLY A 322 -25.60 45.95 -1.66
C GLY A 322 -26.47 45.06 -2.56
N PHE A 323 -26.71 43.80 -2.19
CA PHE A 323 -27.71 42.93 -2.85
C PHE A 323 -28.57 42.17 -1.83
N HIS A 324 -29.88 42.41 -1.95
CA HIS A 324 -30.97 41.80 -1.18
C HIS A 324 -31.37 40.42 -1.75
N PRO A 325 -31.91 39.50 -0.93
CA PRO A 325 -32.57 38.29 -1.40
C PRO A 325 -34.06 38.54 -1.72
N GLY A 326 -34.46 38.23 -2.96
CA GLY A 326 -35.85 38.27 -3.40
C GLY A 326 -36.61 37.00 -3.06
N LYS A 327 -37.80 37.17 -2.46
CA LYS A 327 -38.84 36.16 -2.23
C LYS A 327 -39.43 35.70 -3.56
N ILE A 328 -39.73 34.41 -3.69
CA ILE A 328 -40.65 33.87 -4.71
C ILE A 328 -41.86 33.30 -4.00
N ALA A 329 -43.03 33.80 -4.37
CA ALA A 329 -44.33 33.41 -3.88
C ALA A 329 -44.96 32.31 -4.74
N SER A 330 -45.87 31.58 -4.08
CA SER A 330 -46.82 30.60 -4.58
C SER A 330 -47.69 31.07 -5.75
N ARG A 331 -48.04 30.10 -6.61
CA ARG A 331 -49.38 29.93 -7.17
C ARG A 331 -49.81 28.49 -7.03
#